data_AF-A0A644Y229-F1
#
_entry.id   AF-A0A644Y229-F1
#
_cell.length_a   1.000
_cell.length_b   1.000
_cell.length_c   1.000
_cell.angle_alpha   90.00
_cell.angle_beta   90.00
_cell.angle_gamma   90.00
#
_symmetry.space_group_name_H-M   'P 1'
#
loop_
_entity.id
_entity.type
_entity.pdbx_description
1 polymer ?
#
loop_
_entity_poly.entity_id
_entity_poly.type
_entity_poly.pdbx_seq_one_letter_code
_entity_poly.pdbx_strand_id
1 'polypeptide(L)'
;MKKTNIPRTSLFVLLSALCVFCAAVQPSFADYSTSGTVGGPYPYTYTIKCNPGDSFSVSVGSNYPTSVDILFMTPAGNEWAYNSVAGSDQRTSHELSYTAPSGKPANNAAYHHYKVSILASTDKLTRFSLKIIQRGNNKNLDREYVERAKKQLEALGKAISNERNRLGGTMKQQADRIKGLDEQQKSRKARLDAERAELARMADAIRSEQNKAVRSSMVQTYKFRQADFNAKVEAYNRENANRRALYNEYKGIREQRDALDSLGKSINEAWKQKDIDRCVLIANGSRLAQSLGWRTMKR
;
A
#
# COMPACT_ATOMS: atom_id res chain seq x y z
N MET A 1 -25.10 -68.73 41.63
CA MET A 1 -26.23 -67.77 41.74
C MET A 1 -25.66 -66.46 42.28
N LYS A 2 -25.76 -65.27 41.71
CA LYS A 2 -26.38 -64.70 40.51
C LYS A 2 -25.33 -63.73 39.91
N LYS A 3 -25.19 -63.71 38.58
CA LYS A 3 -24.48 -62.65 37.86
C LYS A 3 -25.30 -61.37 37.97
N THR A 4 -24.72 -60.29 38.48
CA THR A 4 -25.24 -58.93 38.30
C THR A 4 -24.29 -58.20 37.37
N ASN A 5 -24.73 -58.07 36.12
CA ASN A 5 -24.08 -57.28 35.08
C ASN A 5 -24.03 -55.82 35.52
N ILE A 6 -22.85 -55.21 35.41
CA ILE A 6 -22.68 -53.75 35.45
C ILE A 6 -23.04 -53.24 34.05
N PRO A 7 -24.11 -52.46 33.84
CA PRO A 7 -24.24 -51.72 32.60
C PRO A 7 -23.26 -50.53 32.66
N ARG A 8 -22.18 -50.64 31.87
CA ARG A 8 -21.31 -49.52 31.47
C ARG A 8 -22.09 -48.59 30.53
N THR A 9 -23.10 -47.91 31.05
CA THR A 9 -23.86 -46.89 30.32
C THR A 9 -24.43 -45.92 31.35
N SER A 10 -23.59 -45.08 31.96
CA SER A 10 -24.06 -43.93 32.76
C SER A 10 -22.99 -42.89 33.11
N LEU A 11 -21.84 -42.85 32.42
CA LEU A 11 -20.86 -41.75 32.60
C LEU A 11 -20.67 -40.86 31.36
N PHE A 12 -21.28 -41.22 30.22
CA PHE A 12 -21.22 -40.40 28.98
C PHE A 12 -22.46 -39.52 28.76
N VAL A 13 -23.51 -39.65 29.58
CA VAL A 13 -24.75 -38.88 29.45
C VAL A 13 -24.77 -37.63 30.37
N LEU A 14 -23.86 -37.54 31.33
CA LEU A 14 -23.74 -36.37 32.21
C LEU A 14 -22.69 -35.34 31.74
N LEU A 15 -21.88 -35.65 30.71
CA LEU A 15 -21.01 -34.68 30.05
C LEU A 15 -21.63 -34.03 28.81
N SER A 16 -22.80 -34.49 28.36
CA SER A 16 -23.52 -33.96 27.19
C SER A 16 -24.64 -32.98 27.56
N ALA A 17 -25.02 -32.87 28.83
CA ALA A 17 -26.06 -31.95 29.31
C ALA A 17 -25.51 -30.62 29.88
N LEU A 18 -24.19 -30.47 30.03
CA LEU A 18 -23.54 -29.22 30.48
C LEU A 18 -22.90 -28.41 29.34
N CYS A 19 -23.19 -28.76 28.08
CA CYS A 19 -22.74 -28.02 26.89
C CYS A 19 -23.88 -27.33 26.13
N VAL A 20 -25.10 -27.26 26.70
CA VAL A 20 -26.27 -26.68 26.02
C VAL A 20 -26.68 -25.29 26.54
N PHE A 21 -26.00 -24.74 27.56
CA PHE A 21 -26.21 -23.35 28.01
C PHE A 21 -25.06 -22.38 27.68
N CYS A 22 -24.19 -22.75 26.74
CA CYS A 22 -23.39 -21.80 25.98
C CYS A 22 -23.96 -21.68 24.56
N ALA A 23 -25.26 -21.35 24.46
CA ALA A 23 -25.69 -20.50 23.37
C ALA A 23 -25.04 -19.13 23.60
N ALA A 24 -23.73 -19.06 23.31
CA ALA A 24 -23.11 -17.83 22.91
C ALA A 24 -24.00 -17.34 21.76
N VAL A 25 -24.80 -16.32 22.04
CA VAL A 25 -25.36 -15.47 21.01
C VAL A 25 -24.16 -15.09 20.18
N GLN A 26 -23.97 -15.75 19.04
CA GLN A 26 -22.93 -15.37 18.10
C GLN A 26 -23.24 -13.91 17.81
N PRO A 27 -22.37 -12.95 18.14
CA PRO A 27 -22.56 -11.61 17.67
C PRO A 27 -22.40 -11.69 16.16
N SER A 28 -23.52 -11.74 15.44
CA SER A 28 -23.53 -11.74 13.99
C SER A 28 -23.16 -10.33 13.50
N PHE A 29 -21.88 -9.99 13.60
CA PHE A 29 -21.31 -8.81 12.96
C PHE A 29 -20.62 -9.28 11.69
N ALA A 30 -21.40 -9.37 10.61
CA ALA A 30 -20.84 -9.63 9.30
C ALA A 30 -20.36 -8.30 8.73
N ASP A 31 -19.07 -8.20 8.43
CA ASP A 31 -18.57 -7.21 7.49
C ASP A 31 -19.39 -7.33 6.20
N TYR A 32 -20.05 -6.26 5.81
CA TYR A 32 -20.86 -6.23 4.60
C TYR A 32 -20.07 -5.56 3.49
N SER A 33 -20.01 -6.18 2.32
CA SER A 33 -19.40 -5.59 1.14
C SER A 33 -20.29 -5.84 -0.06
N THR A 34 -20.47 -4.82 -0.88
CA THR A 34 -21.24 -4.91 -2.12
C THR A 34 -20.72 -3.93 -3.15
N SER A 35 -21.15 -4.10 -4.39
CA SER A 35 -20.92 -3.17 -5.48
C SER A 35 -22.17 -3.08 -6.33
N GLY A 36 -22.44 -1.91 -6.89
CA GLY A 36 -23.62 -1.71 -7.72
C GLY A 36 -23.54 -0.44 -8.54
N THR A 37 -24.69 0.02 -8.99
CA THR A 37 -24.84 1.29 -9.71
C THR A 37 -25.81 2.22 -9.01
N VAL A 38 -25.54 3.51 -9.06
CA VAL A 38 -26.34 4.58 -8.44
C VAL A 38 -26.45 5.79 -9.38
N GLY A 39 -27.59 6.48 -9.31
CA GLY A 39 -27.89 7.70 -10.08
C GLY A 39 -28.57 8.76 -9.21
N GLY A 40 -28.63 9.99 -9.70
CA GLY A 40 -29.18 11.16 -9.01
C GLY A 40 -30.62 11.03 -8.50
N PRO A 41 -31.56 10.38 -9.22
CA PRO A 41 -32.92 10.21 -8.72
C PRO A 41 -33.11 8.96 -7.84
N TYR A 42 -32.12 8.05 -7.80
CA TYR A 42 -32.25 6.74 -7.16
C TYR A 42 -31.04 6.43 -6.27
N PRO A 43 -31.07 6.85 -5.00
CA PRO A 43 -29.99 6.50 -4.06
C PRO A 43 -29.94 5.00 -3.85
N TYR A 44 -28.72 4.46 -3.77
CA TYR A 44 -28.54 3.14 -3.19
C TYR A 44 -28.61 3.25 -1.68
N THR A 45 -29.33 2.34 -1.02
CA THR A 45 -29.43 2.34 0.44
C THR A 45 -29.18 0.97 1.06
N TYR A 46 -28.62 0.98 2.27
CA TYR A 46 -28.41 -0.22 3.06
C TYR A 46 -28.67 0.05 4.54
N THR A 47 -29.42 -0.85 5.20
CA THR A 47 -29.75 -0.71 6.62
C THR A 47 -28.77 -1.48 7.48
N ILE A 48 -28.19 -0.80 8.47
CA ILE A 48 -27.31 -1.35 9.49
C ILE A 48 -28.11 -1.46 10.80
N LYS A 49 -28.05 -2.63 11.45
CA LYS A 49 -28.64 -2.86 12.78
C LYS A 49 -27.52 -2.91 13.81
N CYS A 50 -27.48 -1.94 14.73
CA CYS A 50 -26.45 -1.84 15.74
C CYS A 50 -26.99 -2.13 17.13
N ASN A 51 -26.27 -2.94 17.93
CA ASN A 51 -26.57 -3.00 19.35
C ASN A 51 -26.21 -1.66 20.00
N PRO A 52 -26.80 -1.36 21.17
CA PRO A 52 -26.40 -0.20 21.95
C PRO A 52 -24.89 -0.18 22.22
N GLY A 53 -24.24 0.92 21.85
CA GLY A 53 -22.79 1.13 22.03
C GLY A 53 -21.89 0.51 20.96
N ASP A 54 -22.43 -0.21 19.97
CA ASP A 54 -21.65 -0.69 18.83
C ASP A 54 -21.19 0.48 17.95
N SER A 55 -20.05 0.32 17.30
CA SER A 55 -19.56 1.26 16.29
C SER A 55 -19.50 0.62 14.93
N PHE A 56 -19.53 1.42 13.87
CA PHE A 56 -19.33 0.93 12.52
C PHE A 56 -18.64 1.96 11.64
N SER A 57 -17.93 1.48 10.62
CA SER A 57 -17.36 2.31 9.56
C SER A 57 -17.97 1.97 8.21
N VAL A 58 -18.06 2.97 7.34
CA VAL A 58 -18.64 2.92 6.00
C VAL A 58 -17.62 3.49 5.04
N SER A 59 -17.08 2.62 4.18
CA SER A 59 -16.19 2.99 3.07
C SER A 59 -16.95 2.89 1.76
N VAL A 60 -16.95 3.97 0.97
CA VAL A 60 -17.57 3.98 -0.37
C VAL A 60 -16.58 4.47 -1.40
N GLY A 61 -16.38 3.71 -2.48
CA GLY A 61 -15.67 4.16 -3.67
C GLY A 61 -16.62 4.25 -4.85
N SER A 62 -16.46 5.25 -5.71
CA SER A 62 -17.30 5.44 -6.89
C SER A 62 -16.49 5.96 -8.07
N ASN A 63 -16.98 5.69 -9.29
CA ASN A 63 -16.34 6.19 -10.52
C ASN A 63 -16.84 7.59 -10.95
N TYR A 64 -17.72 8.20 -10.17
CA TYR A 64 -18.25 9.54 -10.36
C TYR A 64 -18.57 10.15 -8.99
N PRO A 65 -18.50 11.48 -8.80
CA PRO A 65 -18.80 12.08 -7.51
C PRO A 65 -20.18 11.64 -6.95
N THR A 66 -20.15 11.16 -5.72
CA THR A 66 -21.31 10.74 -4.93
C THR A 66 -21.34 11.52 -3.62
N SER A 67 -22.50 11.68 -3.00
CA SER A 67 -22.61 12.00 -1.57
C SER A 67 -22.97 10.73 -0.80
N VAL A 68 -22.50 10.64 0.43
CA VAL A 68 -22.80 9.51 1.33
C VAL A 68 -23.24 10.05 2.67
N ASP A 69 -24.39 9.58 3.14
CA ASP A 69 -24.98 9.91 4.43
C ASP A 69 -25.26 8.64 5.24
N ILE A 70 -25.02 8.73 6.54
CA ILE A 70 -25.50 7.80 7.56
C ILE A 70 -26.69 8.46 8.23
N LEU A 71 -27.86 7.86 8.05
CA LEU A 71 -29.13 8.36 8.56
C LEU A 71 -29.60 7.49 9.73
N PHE A 72 -29.81 8.08 10.91
CA PHE A 72 -30.49 7.41 12.01
C PHE A 72 -31.98 7.26 11.70
N MET A 73 -32.51 6.05 11.90
CA MET A 73 -33.90 5.72 11.60
C MET A 73 -34.74 5.74 12.89
N THR A 74 -35.78 6.57 12.91
CA THR A 74 -36.75 6.63 14.02
C THR A 74 -38.14 6.27 13.50
N PRO A 75 -38.92 5.39 14.17
CA PRO A 75 -40.29 5.14 13.76
C PRO A 75 -41.13 6.41 13.83
N ALA A 76 -41.92 6.66 12.79
CA ALA A 76 -42.86 7.77 12.68
C ALA A 76 -44.20 7.22 12.17
N GLY A 77 -45.02 6.68 13.09
CA GLY A 77 -46.25 5.97 12.73
C GLY A 77 -45.97 4.71 11.91
N ASN A 78 -46.51 4.66 10.69
CA ASN A 78 -46.29 3.56 9.74
C ASN A 78 -45.04 3.73 8.86
N GLU A 79 -44.30 4.82 9.04
CA GLU A 79 -43.12 5.17 8.23
C GLU A 79 -41.86 5.34 9.10
N TRP A 80 -40.72 5.57 8.44
CA TRP A 80 -39.46 5.87 9.09
C TRP A 80 -39.07 7.33 8.86
N ALA A 81 -38.83 8.04 9.96
CA ALA A 81 -38.14 9.32 9.93
C ALA A 81 -36.62 9.10 9.88
N TYR A 82 -35.92 9.95 9.12
CA TYR A 82 -34.49 9.87 8.90
C TYR A 82 -33.80 11.15 9.37
N ASN A 83 -32.78 11.02 10.21
CA ASN A 83 -31.95 12.14 10.66
C ASN A 83 -30.49 11.86 10.29
N SER A 84 -29.82 12.76 9.57
CA SER A 84 -28.40 12.58 9.25
C SER A 84 -27.56 12.67 10.52
N VAL A 85 -26.71 11.67 10.74
CA VAL A 85 -25.78 11.61 11.89
C VAL A 85 -24.31 11.68 11.46
N ALA A 86 -24.03 11.38 10.19
CA ALA A 86 -22.75 11.63 9.56
C ALA A 86 -22.97 11.75 8.06
N GLY A 87 -22.30 12.69 7.41
CA GLY A 87 -22.44 12.93 5.97
C GLY A 87 -21.10 13.29 5.36
N SER A 88 -21.03 13.21 4.03
CA SER A 88 -19.86 13.65 3.28
C SER A 88 -20.26 14.34 1.98
N ASP A 89 -19.57 15.44 1.70
CA ASP A 89 -19.72 16.17 0.45
C ASP A 89 -19.35 15.33 -0.78
N GLN A 90 -19.77 15.81 -1.95
CA GLN A 90 -19.60 15.15 -3.24
C GLN A 90 -18.12 14.84 -3.57
N ARG A 91 -17.79 13.56 -3.64
CA ARG A 91 -16.44 13.04 -3.98
C ARG A 91 -16.54 11.59 -4.45
N THR A 92 -15.42 11.00 -4.87
CA THR A 92 -15.37 9.62 -5.39
C THR A 92 -14.93 8.57 -4.36
N SER A 93 -14.59 9.00 -3.15
CA SER A 93 -14.12 8.13 -2.07
C SER A 93 -14.53 8.69 -0.72
N HIS A 94 -15.23 7.89 0.08
CA HIS A 94 -15.83 8.26 1.34
C HIS A 94 -15.40 7.29 2.43
N GLU A 95 -15.11 7.84 3.61
CA GLU A 95 -14.89 7.07 4.83
C GLU A 95 -15.66 7.78 5.94
N LEU A 96 -16.69 7.12 6.46
CA LEU A 96 -17.52 7.61 7.56
C LEU A 96 -17.48 6.61 8.71
N SER A 97 -17.62 7.09 9.94
CA SER A 97 -17.75 6.23 11.12
C SER A 97 -18.80 6.78 12.07
N TYR A 98 -19.48 5.89 12.77
CA TYR A 98 -20.48 6.27 13.76
C TYR A 98 -20.53 5.25 14.90
N THR A 99 -20.82 5.73 16.11
CA THR A 99 -21.00 4.91 17.31
C THR A 99 -22.43 5.06 17.79
N ALA A 100 -23.16 3.95 17.84
CA ALA A 100 -24.53 3.93 18.33
C ALA A 100 -24.58 4.32 19.82
N PRO A 101 -25.64 5.02 20.27
CA PRO A 101 -25.82 5.32 21.67
C PRO A 101 -25.80 4.05 22.53
N SER A 102 -25.18 4.12 23.72
CA SER A 102 -25.09 2.98 24.65
C SER A 102 -26.42 2.58 25.30
N GLY A 103 -27.42 3.47 25.26
CA GLY A 103 -28.76 3.19 25.77
C GLY A 103 -29.61 2.41 24.77
N LYS A 104 -30.65 1.72 25.26
CA LYS A 104 -31.65 1.10 24.38
C LYS A 104 -32.34 2.16 23.51
N PRO A 105 -32.71 1.84 22.26
CA PRO A 105 -33.57 2.69 21.45
C PRO A 105 -34.85 3.10 22.20
N ALA A 106 -35.23 4.38 22.10
CA ALA A 106 -36.39 4.92 22.82
C ALA A 106 -37.73 4.27 22.42
N ASN A 107 -37.78 3.61 21.26
CA ASN A 107 -38.93 2.89 20.71
C ASN A 107 -39.01 1.41 21.16
N ASN A 108 -38.26 1.00 22.19
CA ASN A 108 -38.16 -0.39 22.66
C ASN A 108 -37.65 -1.41 21.62
N ALA A 109 -37.07 -0.97 20.50
CA ALA A 109 -36.44 -1.89 19.56
C ALA A 109 -35.19 -2.54 20.18
N ALA A 110 -34.87 -3.76 19.74
CA ALA A 110 -33.66 -4.47 20.18
C ALA A 110 -32.36 -3.80 19.69
N TYR A 111 -32.43 -3.06 18.57
CA TYR A 111 -31.28 -2.48 17.89
C TYR A 111 -31.55 -1.03 17.48
N HIS A 112 -30.50 -0.21 17.47
CA HIS A 112 -30.50 1.05 16.74
C HIS A 112 -30.42 0.75 15.24
N HIS A 113 -31.20 1.46 14.44
CA HIS A 113 -31.24 1.26 13.00
C HIS A 113 -30.66 2.49 12.30
N TYR A 114 -29.70 2.26 11.41
CA TYR A 114 -29.09 3.28 10.58
C TYR A 114 -29.27 2.92 9.11
N LYS A 115 -29.35 3.92 8.24
CA LYS A 115 -29.41 3.75 6.79
C LYS A 115 -28.21 4.46 6.17
N VAL A 116 -27.36 3.73 5.48
CA VAL A 116 -26.39 4.32 4.57
C VAL A 116 -27.11 4.68 3.29
N SER A 117 -27.00 5.93 2.85
CA SER A 117 -27.53 6.43 1.59
C SER A 117 -26.37 6.90 0.72
N ILE A 118 -26.26 6.36 -0.49
CA ILE A 118 -25.29 6.77 -1.50
C ILE A 118 -26.07 7.39 -2.65
N LEU A 119 -25.70 8.60 -3.05
CA LEU A 119 -26.37 9.35 -4.12
C LEU A 119 -25.35 9.86 -5.13
N ALA A 120 -25.55 9.63 -6.42
CA ALA A 120 -24.68 10.19 -7.46
C ALA A 120 -25.03 11.65 -7.73
N SER A 121 -24.05 12.48 -8.07
CA SER A 121 -24.29 13.86 -8.53
C SER A 121 -24.74 13.95 -10.00
N THR A 122 -25.11 12.82 -10.62
CA THR A 122 -25.53 12.73 -12.01
C THR A 122 -26.69 11.75 -12.18
N ASP A 123 -27.58 12.02 -13.13
CA ASP A 123 -28.70 11.13 -13.47
C ASP A 123 -28.27 9.85 -14.20
N LYS A 124 -27.02 9.80 -14.68
CA LYS A 124 -26.46 8.60 -15.30
C LYS A 124 -26.12 7.56 -14.23
N LEU A 125 -26.30 6.28 -14.57
CA LEU A 125 -25.89 5.19 -13.69
C LEU A 125 -24.35 5.15 -13.57
N THR A 126 -23.87 5.26 -12.34
CA THR A 126 -22.45 5.28 -11.98
C THR A 126 -22.14 4.12 -11.04
N ARG A 127 -20.96 3.53 -11.15
CA ARG A 127 -20.58 2.35 -10.35
C ARG A 127 -20.07 2.78 -8.99
N PHE A 128 -20.44 2.02 -7.96
CA PHE A 128 -19.90 2.18 -6.62
C PHE A 128 -19.48 0.83 -6.02
N SER A 129 -18.60 0.88 -5.03
CA SER A 129 -18.31 -0.17 -4.06
C SER A 129 -18.61 0.34 -2.67
N LEU A 130 -19.24 -0.48 -1.83
CA LEU A 130 -19.57 -0.19 -0.45
C LEU A 130 -18.98 -1.28 0.43
N LYS A 131 -18.32 -0.87 1.51
CA LYS A 131 -17.87 -1.75 2.59
C LYS A 131 -18.33 -1.18 3.92
N ILE A 132 -18.98 -2.00 4.74
CA ILE A 132 -19.41 -1.67 6.09
C ILE A 132 -18.74 -2.65 7.04
N ILE A 133 -18.08 -2.11 8.06
CA ILE A 133 -17.44 -2.90 9.10
C ILE A 133 -18.13 -2.55 10.41
N GLN A 134 -18.85 -3.50 10.99
CA GLN A 134 -19.56 -3.30 12.25
C GLN A 134 -18.79 -3.93 13.41
N ARG A 135 -18.70 -3.22 14.52
CA ARG A 135 -17.82 -3.51 15.65
C ARG A 135 -18.64 -3.50 16.93
N GLY A 136 -18.67 -4.64 17.62
CA GLY A 136 -19.36 -4.78 18.90
C GLY A 136 -18.76 -3.91 20.01
N ASN A 137 -19.53 -3.60 21.06
CA ASN A 137 -19.06 -2.94 22.30
C ASN A 137 -18.17 -3.86 23.18
N ASN A 138 -17.13 -4.47 22.60
CA ASN A 138 -16.22 -5.40 23.29
C ASN A 138 -14.93 -4.69 23.72
N LYS A 139 -15.06 -3.81 24.72
CA LYS A 139 -13.93 -3.02 25.28
C LYS A 139 -12.70 -3.87 25.68
N ASN A 140 -12.89 -5.14 26.05
CA ASN A 140 -11.80 -6.04 26.44
C ASN A 140 -11.08 -6.69 25.24
N LEU A 141 -11.80 -7.16 24.21
CA LEU A 141 -11.19 -7.64 22.96
C LEU A 141 -10.48 -6.49 22.23
N ASP A 142 -11.05 -5.28 22.31
CA ASP A 142 -10.44 -4.07 21.78
C ASP A 142 -9.10 -3.76 22.47
N ARG A 143 -8.97 -3.99 23.78
CA ARG A 143 -7.69 -3.74 24.48
C ARG A 143 -6.61 -4.71 24.03
N GLU A 144 -6.88 -6.01 23.95
CA GLU A 144 -5.90 -7.00 23.50
C GLU A 144 -5.52 -6.78 22.03
N TYR A 145 -6.50 -6.51 21.17
CA TYR A 145 -6.25 -6.15 19.78
C TYR A 145 -5.38 -4.90 19.67
N VAL A 146 -5.72 -3.82 20.38
CA VAL A 146 -4.96 -2.57 20.35
C VAL A 146 -3.53 -2.78 20.82
N GLU A 147 -3.30 -3.56 21.88
CA GLU A 147 -1.95 -3.83 22.38
C GLU A 147 -1.13 -4.68 21.39
N ARG A 148 -1.73 -5.72 20.78
CA ARG A 148 -1.08 -6.49 19.72
C ARG A 148 -0.77 -5.61 18.51
N ALA A 149 -1.71 -4.73 18.13
CA ALA A 149 -1.56 -3.83 17.00
C ALA A 149 -0.44 -2.81 17.23
N LYS A 150 -0.40 -2.16 18.39
CA LYS A 150 0.69 -1.24 18.78
C LYS A 150 2.05 -1.94 18.74
N LYS A 151 2.17 -3.12 19.36
CA LYS A 151 3.43 -3.88 19.37
C LYS A 151 3.93 -4.18 17.96
N GLN A 152 3.02 -4.54 17.05
CA GLN A 152 3.39 -4.82 15.66
C GLN A 152 3.70 -3.55 14.86
N LEU A 153 2.98 -2.45 15.10
CA LEU A 153 3.24 -1.15 14.49
C LEU A 153 4.58 -0.56 14.94
N GLU A 154 4.96 -0.74 16.20
CA GLU A 154 6.29 -0.37 16.71
C GLU A 154 7.41 -1.19 16.04
N ALA A 155 7.21 -2.51 15.90
CA ALA A 155 8.15 -3.37 15.19
C ALA A 155 8.29 -2.96 13.71
N LEU A 156 7.16 -2.67 13.04
CA LEU A 156 7.14 -2.18 11.67
C LEU A 156 7.83 -0.81 11.54
N GLY A 157 7.59 0.12 12.49
CA GLY A 157 8.26 1.41 12.52
C GLY A 157 9.79 1.29 12.63
N LYS A 158 10.28 0.36 13.45
CA LYS A 158 11.71 0.02 13.54
C LYS A 158 12.23 -0.57 12.23
N ALA A 159 11.50 -1.48 11.61
CA ALA A 159 11.88 -2.08 10.33
C ALA A 159 11.95 -1.02 9.21
N ILE A 160 10.97 -0.12 9.13
CA ILE A 160 10.97 1.02 8.20
C ILE A 160 12.21 1.90 8.40
N SER A 161 12.54 2.25 9.64
CA SER A 161 13.72 3.07 9.96
C SER A 161 15.03 2.39 9.54
N ASN A 162 15.17 1.09 9.87
CA ASN A 162 16.36 0.31 9.52
C ASN A 162 16.53 0.20 8.01
N GLU A 163 15.45 -0.09 7.29
CA GLU A 163 15.48 -0.21 5.84
C GLU A 163 15.77 1.13 5.16
N ARG A 164 15.21 2.22 5.67
CA ARG A 164 15.51 3.58 5.19
C ARG A 164 16.99 3.91 5.36
N ASN A 165 17.59 3.55 6.49
CA ASN A 165 19.02 3.76 6.74
C ASN A 165 19.89 2.90 5.81
N ARG A 166 19.51 1.64 5.60
CA ARG A 166 20.18 0.73 4.66
C ARG A 166 20.18 1.32 3.24
N LEU A 167 19.00 1.70 2.73
CA LEU A 167 18.84 2.31 1.40
C LEU A 167 19.63 3.62 1.31
N GLY A 168 19.58 4.47 2.34
CA GLY A 168 20.35 5.71 2.39
C GLY A 168 21.86 5.49 2.30
N GLY A 169 22.39 4.48 2.99
CA GLY A 169 23.79 4.07 2.90
C GLY A 169 24.17 3.61 1.48
N THR A 170 23.36 2.74 0.88
CA THR A 170 23.59 2.26 -0.50
C THR A 170 23.51 3.40 -1.51
N MET A 171 22.55 4.31 -1.38
CA MET A 171 22.45 5.49 -2.25
C MET A 171 23.71 6.35 -2.18
N LYS A 172 24.24 6.60 -0.97
CA LYS A 172 25.47 7.39 -0.81
C LYS A 172 26.66 6.72 -1.51
N GLN A 173 26.86 5.43 -1.27
CA GLN A 173 27.94 4.67 -1.89
C GLN A 173 27.84 4.70 -3.43
N GLN A 174 26.64 4.53 -3.98
CA GLN A 174 26.42 4.56 -5.42
C GLN A 174 26.63 5.96 -6.00
N ALA A 175 26.19 7.01 -5.31
CA ALA A 175 26.42 8.40 -5.73
C ALA A 175 27.93 8.73 -5.80
N ASP A 176 28.71 8.31 -4.79
CA ASP A 176 30.16 8.50 -4.77
C ASP A 176 30.85 7.75 -5.92
N ARG A 177 30.42 6.51 -6.19
CA ARG A 177 30.92 5.70 -7.31
C ARG A 177 30.60 6.33 -8.66
N ILE A 178 29.36 6.78 -8.85
CA ILE A 178 28.91 7.47 -10.07
C ILE A 178 29.74 8.73 -10.31
N LYS A 179 29.95 9.55 -9.27
CA LYS A 179 30.76 10.77 -9.35
C LYS A 179 32.19 10.46 -9.81
N GLY A 180 32.84 9.47 -9.20
CA GLY A 180 34.19 9.06 -9.59
C GLY A 180 34.26 8.57 -11.05
N LEU A 181 33.25 7.81 -11.50
CA LEU A 181 33.17 7.36 -12.89
C LEU A 181 32.94 8.53 -13.86
N ASP A 182 32.12 9.52 -13.50
CA ASP A 182 31.87 10.69 -14.35
C ASP A 182 33.13 11.53 -14.56
N GLU A 183 33.93 11.72 -13.51
CA GLU A 183 35.21 12.43 -13.60
C GLU A 183 36.21 11.66 -14.50
N GLN A 184 36.32 10.34 -14.32
CA GLN A 184 37.16 9.49 -15.18
C GLN A 184 36.70 9.52 -16.63
N GLN A 185 35.39 9.43 -16.87
CA GLN A 185 34.80 9.44 -18.22
C GLN A 185 35.02 10.79 -18.92
N LYS A 186 34.93 11.90 -18.19
CA LYS A 186 35.22 13.23 -18.73
C LYS A 186 36.68 13.33 -19.20
N SER A 187 37.62 12.84 -18.37
CA SER A 187 39.05 12.83 -18.73
C SER A 187 39.35 11.94 -19.93
N ARG A 188 38.81 10.71 -19.95
CA ARG A 188 38.99 9.76 -21.06
C ARG A 188 38.40 10.30 -22.36
N LYS A 189 37.23 10.93 -22.30
CA LYS A 189 36.63 11.57 -23.47
C LYS A 189 37.54 12.64 -24.06
N ALA A 190 38.10 13.53 -23.23
CA ALA A 190 39.01 14.57 -23.70
C ALA A 190 40.27 13.97 -24.38
N ARG A 191 40.82 12.88 -23.84
CA ARG A 191 41.95 12.15 -24.45
C ARG A 191 41.59 11.53 -25.80
N LEU A 192 40.42 10.89 -25.90
CA LEU A 192 39.92 10.33 -27.14
C LEU A 192 39.67 11.40 -28.20
N ASP A 193 39.12 12.55 -27.82
CA ASP A 193 38.89 13.66 -28.74
C ASP A 193 40.24 14.22 -29.27
N ALA A 194 41.27 14.32 -28.41
CA ALA A 194 42.62 14.72 -28.82
C ALA A 194 43.30 13.69 -29.74
N GLU A 195 43.20 12.40 -29.43
CA GLU A 195 43.77 11.32 -30.24
C GLU A 195 43.09 11.22 -31.61
N ARG A 196 41.77 11.44 -31.65
CA ARG A 196 41.02 11.55 -32.92
C ARG A 196 41.52 12.71 -33.77
N ALA A 197 41.79 13.88 -33.17
CA ALA A 197 42.33 15.02 -33.89
C ALA A 197 43.74 14.73 -34.43
N GLU A 198 44.57 14.03 -33.68
CA GLU A 198 45.90 13.62 -34.13
C GLU A 198 45.85 12.62 -35.29
N LEU A 199 44.95 11.62 -35.23
CA LEU A 199 44.70 10.72 -36.35
C LEU A 199 44.26 11.46 -37.61
N ALA A 200 43.44 12.51 -37.46
CA ALA A 200 43.05 13.35 -38.60
C ALA A 200 44.27 14.07 -39.22
N ARG A 201 45.14 14.67 -38.40
CA ARG A 201 46.40 15.28 -38.88
C ARG A 201 47.32 14.28 -39.56
N MET A 202 47.45 13.07 -39.03
CA MET A 202 48.24 12.01 -39.66
C MET A 202 47.67 11.62 -41.03
N ALA A 203 46.33 11.52 -41.14
CA ALA A 203 45.68 11.23 -42.41
C ALA A 203 45.90 12.36 -43.44
N ASP A 204 45.88 13.62 -42.99
CA ASP A 204 46.20 14.78 -43.83
C ASP A 204 47.65 14.74 -44.32
N ALA A 205 48.60 14.48 -43.43
CA ALA A 205 50.01 14.37 -43.76
C ALA A 205 50.29 13.24 -44.77
N ILE A 206 49.62 12.08 -44.62
CA ILE A 206 49.70 10.97 -45.57
C ILE A 206 49.21 11.39 -46.96
N ARG A 207 48.14 12.18 -47.03
CA ARG A 207 47.59 12.68 -48.31
C ARG A 207 48.54 13.65 -49.01
N SER A 208 49.25 14.49 -48.26
CA SER A 208 50.19 15.47 -48.81
C SER A 208 51.57 14.90 -49.16
N GLU A 209 51.98 13.76 -48.59
CA GLU A 209 53.33 13.20 -48.79
C GLU A 209 53.49 12.66 -50.23
N GLN A 210 54.45 13.18 -51.01
CA GLN A 210 54.65 12.77 -52.40
C GLN A 210 55.56 11.55 -52.55
N ASN A 211 56.47 11.32 -51.60
CA ASN A 211 57.38 10.18 -51.62
C ASN A 211 56.65 8.90 -51.22
N LYS A 212 56.56 7.94 -52.15
CA LYS A 212 55.83 6.67 -51.95
C LYS A 212 56.37 5.84 -50.79
N ALA A 213 57.68 5.77 -50.59
CA ALA A 213 58.28 4.98 -49.51
C ALA A 213 57.96 5.58 -48.14
N VAL A 214 58.08 6.91 -48.02
CA VAL A 214 57.72 7.66 -46.80
C VAL A 214 56.21 7.52 -46.52
N ARG A 215 55.37 7.74 -47.53
CA ARG A 215 53.92 7.58 -47.43
C ARG A 215 53.52 6.18 -46.95
N SER A 216 54.15 5.13 -47.47
CA SER A 216 53.86 3.74 -47.07
C SER A 216 54.17 3.50 -45.58
N SER A 217 55.30 4.01 -45.09
CA SER A 217 55.68 3.94 -43.67
C SER A 217 54.69 4.70 -42.78
N MET A 218 54.26 5.90 -43.20
CA MET A 218 53.26 6.70 -42.50
C MET A 218 51.90 5.97 -42.43
N VAL A 219 51.46 5.35 -43.53
CA VAL A 219 50.22 4.57 -43.58
C VAL A 219 50.25 3.41 -42.59
N GLN A 220 51.38 2.70 -42.48
CA GLN A 220 51.51 1.59 -41.54
C GLN A 220 51.42 2.07 -40.08
N THR A 221 52.11 3.17 -39.76
CA THR A 221 52.02 3.82 -38.43
C THR A 221 50.60 4.29 -38.13
N TYR A 222 49.92 4.90 -39.09
CA TYR A 222 48.54 5.35 -38.97
C TYR A 222 47.59 4.18 -38.68
N LYS A 223 47.69 3.08 -39.42
CA LYS A 223 46.83 1.90 -39.22
C LYS A 223 46.99 1.32 -37.82
N PHE A 224 48.23 1.24 -37.30
CA PHE A 224 48.49 0.78 -35.95
C PHE A 224 47.83 1.69 -34.90
N ARG A 225 48.02 3.00 -35.00
CA ARG A 225 47.38 3.97 -34.10
C ARG A 225 45.86 3.99 -34.21
N GLN A 226 45.31 3.82 -35.41
CA GLN A 226 43.87 3.76 -35.63
C GLN A 226 43.25 2.53 -34.94
N ALA A 227 43.92 1.37 -35.01
CA ALA A 227 43.48 0.17 -34.30
C ALA A 227 43.50 0.36 -32.77
N ASP A 228 44.58 0.94 -32.22
CA ASP A 228 44.69 1.26 -30.80
C ASP A 228 43.60 2.26 -30.34
N PHE A 229 43.35 3.32 -31.13
CA PHE A 229 42.27 4.27 -30.88
C PHE A 229 40.90 3.59 -30.86
N ASN A 230 40.60 2.73 -31.84
CA ASN A 230 39.33 2.00 -31.89
C ASN A 230 39.13 1.12 -30.64
N ALA A 231 40.17 0.42 -30.20
CA ALA A 231 40.13 -0.38 -28.97
C ALA A 231 39.84 0.49 -27.72
N LYS A 232 40.43 1.69 -27.63
CA LYS A 232 40.14 2.65 -26.55
C LYS A 232 38.69 3.16 -26.60
N VAL A 233 38.15 3.43 -27.79
CA VAL A 233 36.74 3.83 -27.98
C VAL A 233 35.79 2.71 -27.52
N GLU A 234 36.07 1.45 -27.87
CA GLU A 234 35.29 0.31 -27.41
C GLU A 234 35.33 0.16 -25.87
N ALA A 235 36.51 0.31 -25.26
CA ALA A 235 36.64 0.32 -23.81
C ALA A 235 35.82 1.45 -23.16
N TYR A 236 35.89 2.66 -23.72
CA TYR A 236 35.10 3.81 -23.28
C TYR A 236 33.59 3.53 -23.35
N ASN A 237 33.11 2.97 -24.47
CA ASN A 237 31.70 2.65 -24.67
C ASN A 237 31.20 1.58 -23.68
N ARG A 238 32.01 0.55 -23.40
CA ARG A 238 31.69 -0.47 -22.39
C ARG A 238 31.54 0.14 -20.99
N GLU A 239 32.48 0.99 -20.59
CA GLU A 239 32.38 1.67 -19.29
C GLU A 239 31.18 2.64 -19.23
N ASN A 240 30.82 3.28 -20.33
CA ASN A 240 29.65 4.15 -20.40
C ASN A 240 28.34 3.35 -20.24
N ALA A 241 28.28 2.11 -20.77
CA ALA A 241 27.17 1.20 -20.52
C ALA A 241 27.07 0.81 -19.04
N ASN A 242 28.19 0.45 -18.41
CA ASN A 242 28.24 0.17 -16.97
C ASN A 242 27.80 1.37 -16.12
N ARG A 243 28.22 2.57 -16.51
CA ARG A 243 27.78 3.81 -15.86
C ARG A 243 26.26 3.99 -15.93
N ARG A 244 25.65 3.77 -17.10
CA ARG A 244 24.19 3.85 -17.27
C ARG A 244 23.46 2.82 -16.40
N ALA A 245 23.98 1.61 -16.28
CA ALA A 245 23.43 0.60 -15.39
C ALA A 245 23.43 1.07 -13.93
N LEU A 246 24.54 1.64 -13.45
CA LEU A 246 24.63 2.19 -12.09
C LEU A 246 23.64 3.33 -11.83
N TYR A 247 23.43 4.21 -12.82
CA TYR A 247 22.42 5.27 -12.72
C TYR A 247 20.99 4.70 -12.60
N ASN A 248 20.68 3.66 -13.36
CA ASN A 248 19.38 2.98 -13.27
C ASN A 248 19.19 2.27 -11.92
N GLU A 249 20.22 1.61 -11.41
CA GLU A 249 20.20 1.01 -10.06
C GLU A 249 19.98 2.07 -8.99
N TYR A 250 20.70 3.19 -9.05
CA TYR A 250 20.54 4.30 -8.12
C TYR A 250 19.11 4.86 -8.13
N LYS A 251 18.53 5.02 -9.33
CA LYS A 251 17.14 5.45 -9.50
C LYS A 251 16.17 4.46 -8.83
N GLY A 252 16.34 3.16 -9.06
CA GLY A 252 15.49 2.13 -8.45
C GLY A 252 15.57 2.13 -6.92
N ILE A 253 16.76 2.31 -6.34
CA ILE A 253 16.94 2.42 -4.89
C ILE A 253 16.23 3.67 -4.34
N ARG A 254 16.30 4.80 -5.06
CA ARG A 254 15.60 6.03 -4.68
C ARG A 254 14.09 5.83 -4.68
N GLU A 255 13.54 5.19 -5.72
CA GLU A 255 12.11 4.89 -5.80
C GLU A 255 11.65 3.98 -4.65
N GLN A 256 12.46 2.98 -4.26
CA GLN A 256 12.19 2.14 -3.09
C GLN A 256 12.15 2.96 -1.79
N ARG A 257 13.10 3.89 -1.63
CA ARG A 257 13.15 4.78 -0.47
C ARG A 257 11.93 5.70 -0.42
N ASP A 258 11.53 6.28 -1.55
CA ASP A 258 10.36 7.17 -1.62
C ASP A 258 9.06 6.41 -1.28
N ALA A 259 8.93 5.16 -1.73
CA ALA A 259 7.80 4.29 -1.37
C ALA A 259 7.78 3.97 0.14
N LEU A 260 8.95 3.72 0.72
CA LEU A 260 9.12 3.47 2.16
C LEU A 260 8.76 4.69 3.01
N ASP A 261 9.21 5.88 2.58
CA ASP A 261 8.88 7.14 3.25
C ASP A 261 7.38 7.45 3.16
N SER A 262 6.74 7.15 2.03
CA SER A 262 5.28 7.29 1.84
C SER A 262 4.48 6.36 2.76
N LEU A 263 4.89 5.09 2.88
CA LEU A 263 4.30 4.14 3.82
C LEU A 263 4.44 4.62 5.26
N GLY A 264 5.65 5.01 5.67
CA GLY A 264 5.93 5.49 7.01
C GLY A 264 5.12 6.75 7.35
N LYS A 265 4.99 7.69 6.41
CA LYS A 265 4.16 8.89 6.56
C LYS A 265 2.69 8.55 6.78
N SER A 266 2.13 7.68 5.95
CA SER A 266 0.70 7.29 6.03
C SER A 266 0.36 6.62 7.37
N ILE A 267 1.23 5.74 7.86
CA ILE A 267 1.05 5.10 9.17
C ILE A 267 1.19 6.13 10.30
N ASN A 268 2.19 7.02 10.23
CA ASN A 268 2.41 8.02 11.27
C ASN A 268 1.27 9.05 11.37
N GLU A 269 0.67 9.44 10.25
CA GLU A 269 -0.51 10.32 10.23
C GLU A 269 -1.70 9.69 10.97
N ALA A 270 -2.02 8.42 10.67
CA ALA A 270 -3.07 7.68 11.37
C ALA A 270 -2.73 7.48 12.86
N TRP A 271 -1.47 7.18 13.18
CA TRP A 271 -1.00 7.00 14.55
C TRP A 271 -1.17 8.26 15.40
N LYS A 272 -0.82 9.44 14.85
CA LYS A 272 -0.99 10.73 15.53
C LYS A 272 -2.46 11.04 15.83
N GLN A 273 -3.37 10.58 14.99
CA GLN A 273 -4.81 10.68 15.19
C GLN A 273 -5.35 9.64 16.19
N LYS A 274 -4.48 8.78 16.75
CA LYS A 274 -4.83 7.65 17.63
C LYS A 274 -5.76 6.63 16.94
N ASP A 275 -5.75 6.60 15.61
CA ASP A 275 -6.56 5.69 14.80
C ASP A 275 -5.77 4.41 14.50
N ILE A 276 -5.78 3.50 15.47
CA ILE A 276 -5.05 2.23 15.38
C ILE A 276 -5.62 1.33 14.26
N ASP A 277 -6.93 1.36 14.03
CA ASP A 277 -7.54 0.55 12.97
C ASP A 277 -7.06 1.00 11.59
N ARG A 278 -6.95 2.32 11.37
CA ARG A 278 -6.43 2.85 10.11
C ARG A 278 -4.95 2.52 9.92
N CYS A 279 -4.13 2.55 10.98
CA CYS A 279 -2.75 2.07 10.91
C CYS A 279 -2.69 0.60 10.46
N VAL A 280 -3.52 -0.25 11.05
CA VAL A 280 -3.61 -1.68 10.72
C VAL A 280 -4.11 -1.90 9.29
N LEU A 281 -5.11 -1.13 8.83
CA LEU A 281 -5.64 -1.20 7.47
C LEU A 281 -4.56 -0.84 6.43
N ILE A 282 -3.83 0.26 6.64
CA ILE A 282 -2.72 0.69 5.78
C ILE A 282 -1.66 -0.40 5.70
N ALA A 283 -1.23 -0.95 6.84
CA ALA A 283 -0.20 -1.97 6.89
C ALA A 283 -0.66 -3.31 6.27
N ASN A 284 -1.91 -3.73 6.51
CA ASN A 284 -2.51 -4.92 5.91
C ASN A 284 -2.57 -4.82 4.38
N GLY A 285 -2.89 -3.64 3.84
CA GLY A 285 -2.97 -3.39 2.40
C GLY A 285 -1.63 -3.17 1.71
N SER A 286 -0.52 -3.11 2.46
CA SER A 286 0.80 -2.79 1.93
C SER A 286 1.69 -4.03 1.80
N ARG A 287 2.03 -4.39 0.56
CA ARG A 287 3.05 -5.43 0.28
C ARG A 287 4.41 -5.05 0.86
N LEU A 288 4.74 -3.76 0.88
CA LEU A 288 5.98 -3.26 1.46
C LEU A 288 6.00 -3.47 2.98
N ALA A 289 4.89 -3.22 3.67
CA ALA A 289 4.79 -3.51 5.10
C ALA A 289 4.97 -5.01 5.36
N GLN A 290 4.36 -5.87 4.54
CA GLN A 290 4.50 -7.34 4.65
C GLN A 290 5.95 -7.78 4.45
N SER A 291 6.66 -7.22 3.45
CA SER A 291 8.09 -7.51 3.27
C SER A 291 8.97 -7.03 4.43
N LEU A 292 8.50 -6.05 5.22
CA LEU A 292 9.15 -5.56 6.42
C LEU A 292 8.72 -6.32 7.69
N GLY A 293 8.03 -7.45 7.53
CA GLY A 293 7.65 -8.34 8.63
C GLY A 293 6.26 -8.09 9.20
N TRP A 294 5.44 -7.26 8.57
CA TRP A 294 4.02 -7.13 8.94
C TRP A 294 3.27 -8.44 8.67
N ARG A 295 2.54 -8.90 9.68
CA ARG A 295 1.63 -10.03 9.65
C ARG A 295 0.21 -9.49 9.68
N THR A 296 -0.59 -9.87 8.69
CA THR A 296 -1.98 -9.42 8.57
C THR A 296 -2.73 -9.64 9.88
N MET A 297 -3.25 -8.56 10.44
CA MET A 297 -4.06 -8.61 11.65
C MET A 297 -5.53 -8.47 11.31
N LYS A 298 -6.33 -9.27 11.99
CA LYS A 298 -7.78 -9.11 12.07
C LYS A 298 -8.10 -8.63 13.48
N ARG A 299 -9.10 -7.76 13.58
CA ARG A 299 -9.68 -7.39 14.85
C ARG A 299 -10.48 -8.54 15.41
#